data_AF-A0A520EI57-F1
#
_entry.id   AF-A0A520EI57-F1
#
_cell.length_a   1.000
_cell.length_b   1.000
_cell.length_c   1.000
_cell.angle_alpha   90.00
_cell.angle_beta   90.00
_cell.angle_gamma   90.00
#
_symmetry.space_group_name_H-M   'P 1'
#
loop_
_entity.id
_entity.type
_entity.pdbx_description
1 polymer ?
#
loop_
_entity_poly.entity_id
_entity_poly.type
_entity_poly.pdbx_seq_one_letter_code
_entity_poly.pdbx_strand_id
1 'polypeptide(L)'
;AREIELASSTVVAMAFPTSTELPQNSGILVATDAGLDVKAFTLSSRKWPHLAEREAVLLRASLGRFGDDTAAQRSDEDTIDVALADLATVAGIDTRPLAVTVQRWPGGLPQYAPGHLDRVAAIESGVSELAGLAVTGAWQRGVGVPACIASATTAAARLVEVAR
;
A
#
# COMPACT_ATOMS: atom_id res chain seq x y z
N ALA A 1 -12.61 -5.06 -16.40
CA ALA A 1 -11.48 -4.72 -15.50
C ALA A 1 -10.87 -3.35 -15.80
N ARG A 2 -10.73 -2.92 -17.07
CA ARG A 2 -10.14 -1.61 -17.43
C ARG A 2 -10.79 -0.39 -16.78
N GLU A 3 -12.09 -0.45 -16.49
CA GLU A 3 -12.84 0.62 -15.82
C GLU A 3 -12.71 0.61 -14.28
N ILE A 4 -11.92 -0.32 -13.71
CA ILE A 4 -11.60 -0.30 -12.29
C ILE A 4 -10.41 0.65 -12.14
N GLU A 5 -10.66 1.80 -11.53
CA GLU A 5 -9.63 2.81 -11.30
C GLU A 5 -8.56 2.28 -10.34
N LEU A 6 -7.33 2.77 -10.52
CA LEU A 6 -6.18 2.34 -9.75
C LEU A 6 -5.59 3.55 -9.03
N ALA A 7 -5.37 3.41 -7.73
CA ALA A 7 -4.59 4.36 -6.96
C ALA A 7 -3.11 4.01 -7.01
N SER A 8 -2.29 5.05 -7.05
CA SER A 8 -0.84 4.97 -6.90
C SER A 8 -0.44 5.16 -5.44
N SER A 9 0.73 4.64 -5.07
CA SER A 9 1.32 4.93 -3.77
C SER A 9 2.84 5.01 -3.84
N THR A 10 3.40 5.79 -2.93
CA THR A 10 4.84 5.90 -2.71
C THR A 10 5.14 5.55 -1.25
N VAL A 11 6.20 4.78 -1.02
CA VAL A 11 6.67 4.40 0.31
C VAL A 11 8.10 4.89 0.46
N VAL A 12 8.36 5.62 1.53
CA VAL A 12 9.71 6.05 1.92
C VAL A 12 10.11 5.26 3.16
N ALA A 13 11.03 4.31 3.00
CA ALA A 13 11.61 3.58 4.12
C ALA A 13 12.82 4.33 4.64
N MET A 14 12.92 4.50 5.95
CA MET A 14 13.96 5.28 6.61
C MET A 14 14.58 4.50 7.77
N ALA A 15 15.89 4.60 7.89
CA ALA A 15 16.66 4.12 9.03
C ALA A 15 17.24 5.30 9.79
N PHE A 16 17.05 5.34 11.11
CA PHE A 16 17.54 6.40 12.00
C PHE A 16 18.52 5.81 13.04
N PRO A 17 19.34 6.66 13.68
CA PRO A 17 20.17 6.24 14.81
C PRO A 17 19.37 5.52 15.89
N THR A 18 19.99 4.55 16.57
CA THR A 18 19.37 3.78 17.67
C THR A 18 18.90 4.64 18.85
N SER A 19 19.48 5.83 19.00
CA SER A 19 19.06 6.84 19.98
C SER A 19 17.77 7.59 19.62
N THR A 20 17.18 7.33 18.44
CA THR A 20 15.96 8.00 18.00
C THR A 20 14.76 7.46 18.76
N GLU A 21 14.13 8.31 19.56
CA GLU A 21 12.94 7.93 20.31
C GLU A 21 11.70 7.89 19.40
N LEU A 22 10.95 6.80 19.47
CA LEU A 22 9.69 6.64 18.75
C LEU A 22 8.49 6.79 19.70
N PRO A 23 7.36 7.34 19.24
CA PRO A 23 6.09 7.24 19.95
C PRO A 23 5.73 5.80 20.35
N GLN A 24 5.00 5.64 21.46
CA GLN A 24 4.54 4.33 21.97
C GLN A 24 3.29 3.84 21.24
N ASN A 25 3.36 3.75 19.92
CA ASN A 25 2.32 3.19 19.05
C ASN A 25 2.96 2.47 17.86
N SER A 26 2.15 1.82 17.01
CA SER A 26 2.65 1.09 15.84
C SER A 26 2.79 1.96 14.59
N GLY A 27 2.28 3.19 14.62
CA GLY A 27 2.11 4.03 13.45
C GLY A 27 1.13 5.17 13.69
N ILE A 28 1.08 6.06 12.70
CA ILE A 28 0.28 7.27 12.66
C ILE A 28 -0.50 7.26 11.35
N LEU A 29 -1.79 7.55 11.39
CA LEU A 29 -2.61 7.81 10.21
C LEU A 29 -2.98 9.29 10.19
N VAL A 30 -2.90 9.89 9.01
CA VAL A 30 -3.07 11.32 8.83
C VAL A 30 -4.39 11.58 8.11
N ALA A 31 -5.25 12.41 8.70
CA ALA A 31 -6.50 12.82 8.10
C ALA A 31 -6.26 13.60 6.79
N THR A 32 -7.18 13.49 5.83
CA THR A 32 -7.02 14.11 4.51
C THR A 32 -6.96 15.64 4.56
N ASP A 33 -7.57 16.26 5.59
CA ASP A 33 -7.63 17.70 5.81
C ASP A 33 -6.54 18.23 6.76
N ALA A 34 -5.60 17.38 7.20
CA ALA A 34 -4.53 17.77 8.12
C ALA A 34 -3.45 18.66 7.48
N GLY A 35 -3.52 18.92 6.16
CA GLY A 35 -2.55 19.74 5.45
C GLY A 35 -1.17 19.09 5.27
N LEU A 36 -1.07 17.77 5.44
CA LEU A 36 0.15 16.99 5.29
C LEU A 36 0.11 16.10 4.05
N ASP A 37 1.27 15.94 3.41
CA ASP A 37 1.43 15.14 2.22
C ASP A 37 1.41 13.64 2.54
N VAL A 38 2.09 13.23 3.61
CA VAL A 38 2.08 11.85 4.11
C VAL A 38 0.68 11.48 4.59
N LYS A 39 0.20 10.30 4.20
CA LYS A 39 -1.07 9.74 4.70
C LYS A 39 -0.89 8.83 5.91
N ALA A 40 0.31 8.28 6.09
CA ALA A 40 0.61 7.40 7.21
C ALA A 40 2.10 7.25 7.47
N PHE A 41 2.45 7.07 8.73
CA PHE A 41 3.72 6.48 9.15
C PHE A 41 3.49 5.11 9.77
N THR A 42 4.32 4.13 9.43
CA THR A 42 4.46 2.90 10.21
C THR A 42 5.76 2.94 10.97
N LEU A 43 5.69 2.84 12.30
CA LEU A 43 6.85 2.77 13.18
C LEU A 43 7.33 1.32 13.22
N SER A 44 8.12 0.93 12.22
CA SER A 44 8.43 -0.48 11.95
C SER A 44 9.10 -1.18 13.13
N SER A 45 10.10 -0.56 13.75
CA SER A 45 10.76 -1.11 14.94
C SER A 45 9.84 -1.18 16.17
N ARG A 46 8.73 -0.41 16.22
CA ARG A 46 7.69 -0.59 17.27
C ARG A 46 6.77 -1.76 16.97
N LYS A 47 6.43 -1.96 15.69
CA LYS A 47 5.43 -2.94 15.26
C LYS A 47 5.99 -4.36 15.15
N TRP A 48 7.25 -4.52 14.80
CA TRP A 48 7.87 -5.82 14.53
C TRP A 48 9.15 -6.01 15.36
N PRO A 49 9.15 -6.88 16.40
CA PRO A 49 10.27 -7.01 17.33
C PRO A 49 11.63 -7.31 16.68
N HIS A 50 11.67 -8.20 15.67
CA HIS A 50 12.89 -8.54 14.93
C HIS A 50 13.49 -7.36 14.12
N LEU A 51 12.73 -6.27 13.92
CA LEU A 51 13.23 -5.02 13.34
C LEU A 51 13.74 -4.05 14.42
N ALA A 52 13.33 -4.22 15.67
CA ALA A 52 13.85 -3.47 16.81
C ALA A 52 15.26 -3.95 17.23
N GLU A 53 15.58 -5.21 16.94
CA GLU A 53 16.88 -5.83 17.22
C GLU A 53 17.99 -5.40 16.25
N ARG A 54 17.67 -4.58 15.23
CA ARG A 54 18.63 -4.07 14.25
C ARG A 54 19.38 -2.87 14.82
N GLU A 55 20.57 -2.60 14.29
CA GLU A 55 21.40 -1.44 14.68
C GLU A 55 20.89 -0.10 14.08
N ALA A 56 19.57 0.03 13.93
CA ALA A 56 18.90 1.24 13.49
C ALA A 56 17.43 1.21 13.89
N VAL A 57 16.85 2.39 14.10
CA VAL A 57 15.40 2.56 14.25
C VAL A 57 14.78 2.66 12.86
N LEU A 58 13.84 1.75 12.55
CA LEU A 58 13.20 1.66 11.23
C LEU A 58 11.77 2.18 11.28
N LEU A 59 11.42 3.03 10.33
CA LEU A 59 10.04 3.45 10.06
C LEU A 59 9.84 3.69 8.57
N ARG A 60 8.58 3.80 8.15
CA ARG A 60 8.24 4.15 6.78
C ARG A 60 7.12 5.17 6.71
N ALA A 61 7.23 6.11 5.77
CA ALA A 61 6.14 6.98 5.36
C ALA A 61 5.41 6.37 4.17
N SER A 62 4.11 6.64 4.05
CA SER A 62 3.31 6.34 2.87
C SER A 62 2.70 7.62 2.34
N LEU A 63 2.88 7.86 1.04
CA LEU A 63 2.36 8.99 0.29
C LEU A 63 1.48 8.50 -0.87
N GLY A 64 0.76 9.44 -1.48
CA GLY A 64 -0.16 9.18 -2.57
C GLY A 64 -1.55 8.81 -2.07
N ARG A 65 -2.56 9.52 -2.57
CA ARG A 65 -3.98 9.28 -2.33
C ARG A 65 -4.65 9.00 -3.66
N PHE A 66 -5.81 8.34 -3.63
CA PHE A 66 -6.59 8.20 -4.85
C PHE A 66 -7.01 9.59 -5.35
N GLY A 67 -6.79 9.85 -6.64
CA GLY A 67 -7.00 11.17 -7.27
C GLY A 67 -5.88 12.19 -7.03
N ASP A 68 -4.81 11.81 -6.33
CA ASP A 68 -3.63 12.65 -6.10
C ASP A 68 -2.37 12.04 -6.72
N ASP A 69 -1.95 12.60 -7.85
CA ASP A 69 -0.77 12.17 -8.60
C ASP A 69 0.51 12.93 -8.21
N THR A 70 0.45 13.90 -7.29
CA THR A 70 1.64 14.71 -6.96
C THR A 70 2.77 13.87 -6.39
N ALA A 71 2.46 12.93 -5.49
CA ALA A 71 3.44 12.01 -4.93
C ALA A 71 4.08 11.05 -5.96
N ALA A 72 3.42 10.84 -7.12
CA ALA A 72 3.96 10.02 -8.19
C ALA A 72 4.93 10.81 -9.10
N GLN A 73 4.76 12.13 -9.18
CA GLN A 73 5.52 13.01 -10.07
C GLN A 73 6.73 13.67 -9.40
N ARG A 74 6.76 13.74 -8.05
CA ARG A 74 7.89 14.30 -7.29
C ARG A 74 9.18 13.48 -7.47
N SER A 75 10.31 14.18 -7.39
CA SER A 75 11.63 13.54 -7.30
C SER A 75 11.76 12.74 -6.00
N ASP A 76 12.74 11.84 -5.92
CA ASP A 76 13.03 11.13 -4.68
C ASP A 76 13.40 12.10 -3.56
N GLU A 77 14.23 13.10 -3.86
CA GLU A 77 14.68 14.12 -2.91
C GLU A 77 13.50 14.89 -2.32
N ASP A 78 12.62 15.45 -3.16
CA ASP A 78 11.42 16.16 -2.70
C ASP A 78 10.48 15.25 -1.88
N THR A 79 10.38 13.98 -2.28
CA THR A 79 9.54 13.00 -1.57
C THR A 79 10.09 12.70 -0.18
N ILE A 80 11.41 12.62 -0.04
CA ILE A 80 12.10 12.40 1.23
C ILE A 80 11.96 13.63 2.12
N ASP A 81 12.21 14.83 1.59
CA ASP A 81 12.16 16.07 2.35
C ASP A 81 10.78 16.32 2.94
N VAL A 82 9.73 16.13 2.13
CA VAL A 82 8.35 16.21 2.58
C VAL A 82 8.03 15.15 3.64
N ALA A 83 8.48 13.91 3.45
CA ALA A 83 8.25 12.85 4.43
C ALA A 83 8.94 13.13 5.78
N LEU A 84 10.12 13.75 5.77
CA LEU A 84 10.85 14.15 6.97
C LEU A 84 10.19 15.35 7.66
N ALA A 85 9.76 16.36 6.89
CA ALA A 85 9.04 17.52 7.43
C ALA A 85 7.72 17.12 8.10
N ASP A 86 6.95 16.24 7.47
CA ASP A 86 5.71 15.70 8.05
C ASP A 86 6.01 14.85 9.29
N LEU A 87 7.08 14.06 9.28
CA LEU A 87 7.49 13.24 10.42
C LEU A 87 7.86 14.11 11.63
N ALA A 88 8.62 15.19 11.41
CA ALA A 88 8.93 16.17 12.45
C ALA A 88 7.65 16.80 13.01
N THR A 89 6.70 17.13 12.13
CA THR A 89 5.40 17.73 12.52
C THR A 89 4.56 16.79 13.38
N VAL A 90 4.42 15.50 13.01
CA VAL A 90 3.50 14.58 13.70
C VAL A 90 4.13 13.78 14.84
N ALA A 91 5.45 13.61 14.84
CA ALA A 91 6.15 12.76 15.80
C ALA A 91 7.30 13.47 16.53
N GLY A 92 7.63 14.72 16.18
CA GLY A 92 8.74 15.46 16.79
C GLY A 92 10.13 14.91 16.45
N ILE A 93 10.23 14.07 15.41
CA ILE A 93 11.49 13.45 14.99
C ILE A 93 12.10 14.29 13.87
N ASP A 94 13.16 15.03 14.20
CA ASP A 94 13.93 15.88 13.27
C ASP A 94 15.37 15.36 13.04
N THR A 95 15.64 14.12 13.49
CA THR A 95 16.94 13.48 13.30
C THR A 95 17.17 13.15 11.83
N ARG A 96 18.36 13.39 11.30
CA ARG A 96 18.69 12.97 9.93
C ARG A 96 18.73 11.43 9.81
N PRO A 97 18.08 10.82 8.81
CA PRO A 97 18.16 9.38 8.60
C PRO A 97 19.58 8.95 8.16
N LEU A 98 19.98 7.76 8.57
CA LEU A 98 21.20 7.07 8.16
C LEU A 98 21.10 6.53 6.73
N ALA A 99 19.90 6.08 6.34
CA ALA A 99 19.61 5.56 5.02
C ALA A 99 18.13 5.78 4.68
N VAL A 100 17.85 5.98 3.40
CA VAL A 100 16.50 6.19 2.88
C VAL A 100 16.33 5.45 1.56
N THR A 101 15.17 4.84 1.35
CA THR A 101 14.78 4.21 0.08
C THR A 101 13.37 4.65 -0.29
N VAL A 102 13.20 5.16 -1.50
CA VAL A 102 11.89 5.50 -2.07
C VAL A 102 11.45 4.38 -3.00
N GLN A 103 10.24 3.86 -2.79
CA GLN A 103 9.63 2.86 -3.66
C GLN A 103 8.26 3.36 -4.14
N ARG A 104 8.04 3.34 -5.45
CA ARG A 104 6.76 3.73 -6.07
C ARG A 104 5.99 2.54 -6.59
N TRP A 105 4.67 2.63 -6.53
CA TRP A 105 3.70 1.65 -7.01
C TRP A 105 2.61 2.36 -7.84
N PRO A 106 2.90 2.74 -9.10
CA PRO A 106 1.92 3.38 -9.97
C PRO A 106 0.77 2.40 -10.28
N GLY A 107 -0.46 2.81 -10.02
CA GLY A 107 -1.64 1.96 -10.21
C GLY A 107 -1.64 0.67 -9.39
N GLY A 108 -0.91 0.63 -8.27
CA GLY A 108 -0.72 -0.58 -7.47
C GLY A 108 -1.95 -1.04 -6.67
N LEU A 109 -2.99 -0.20 -6.55
CA LEU A 109 -4.14 -0.46 -5.68
C LEU A 109 -5.48 -0.24 -6.40
N PRO A 110 -6.24 -1.30 -6.71
CA PRO A 110 -7.56 -1.15 -7.32
C PRO A 110 -8.55 -0.48 -6.36
N GLN A 111 -9.34 0.44 -6.90
CA GLN A 111 -10.37 1.18 -6.16
C GLN A 111 -11.73 0.52 -6.34
N TYR A 112 -12.37 0.19 -5.22
CA TYR A 112 -13.68 -0.44 -5.20
C TYR A 112 -14.76 0.63 -5.02
N ALA A 113 -15.03 1.39 -6.09
CA ALA A 113 -16.08 2.40 -6.11
C ALA A 113 -17.50 1.78 -6.05
N PRO A 114 -18.56 2.57 -5.80
CA PRO A 114 -19.94 2.09 -5.94
C PRO A 114 -20.16 1.38 -7.29
N GLY A 115 -20.84 0.23 -7.25
CA GLY A 115 -21.04 -0.64 -8.43
C GLY A 115 -19.89 -1.61 -8.72
N HIS A 116 -18.81 -1.61 -7.93
CA HIS A 116 -17.66 -2.52 -8.14
C HIS A 116 -18.07 -4.00 -8.14
N LEU A 117 -18.94 -4.43 -7.23
CA LEU A 117 -19.37 -5.83 -7.17
C LEU A 117 -20.19 -6.25 -8.40
N ASP A 118 -21.03 -5.36 -8.93
CA ASP A 118 -21.80 -5.62 -10.15
C ASP A 118 -20.86 -5.76 -11.35
N ARG A 119 -19.85 -4.89 -11.42
CA ARG A 119 -18.79 -4.94 -12.44
C ARG A 119 -17.99 -6.24 -12.35
N VAL A 120 -17.63 -6.69 -11.15
CA VAL A 120 -16.95 -7.97 -10.93
C VAL A 120 -17.84 -9.13 -11.36
N ALA A 121 -19.12 -9.14 -10.99
CA ALA A 121 -20.07 -10.18 -11.37
C ALA A 121 -20.26 -10.26 -12.89
N ALA A 122 -20.35 -9.12 -13.59
CA ALA A 122 -20.43 -9.10 -15.05
C ALA A 122 -19.18 -9.71 -15.72
N ILE A 123 -17.98 -9.42 -15.19
CA ILE A 123 -16.73 -10.02 -15.69
C ILE A 123 -16.72 -11.53 -15.42
N GLU A 124 -17.04 -11.96 -14.21
CA GLU A 124 -17.09 -13.37 -13.84
C GLU A 124 -18.11 -14.15 -14.68
N SER A 125 -19.28 -13.55 -14.95
CA SER A 125 -20.31 -14.13 -15.83
C SER A 125 -19.79 -14.33 -17.25
N GLY A 126 -19.21 -13.29 -17.87
CA GLY A 126 -18.67 -13.40 -19.22
C GLY A 126 -17.50 -14.39 -19.34
N VAL A 127 -16.66 -14.51 -18.30
CA VAL A 127 -15.59 -15.51 -18.27
C VAL A 127 -16.13 -16.93 -18.13
N SER A 128 -17.23 -17.12 -17.39
CA SER A 128 -17.81 -18.46 -17.18
C SER A 128 -18.32 -19.14 -18.45
N GLU A 129 -18.58 -18.37 -19.52
CA GLU A 129 -18.96 -18.88 -20.84
C GLU A 129 -17.77 -19.47 -21.61
N LEU A 130 -16.53 -19.24 -21.15
CA LEU A 130 -15.30 -19.66 -21.80
C LEU A 130 -14.66 -20.85 -21.07
N ALA A 131 -14.87 -22.06 -21.61
CA ALA A 131 -14.30 -23.28 -21.05
C ALA A 131 -12.77 -23.20 -20.92
N GLY A 132 -12.25 -23.61 -19.77
CA GLY A 132 -10.80 -23.59 -19.49
C GLY A 132 -10.23 -22.21 -19.15
N LEU A 133 -11.07 -21.17 -19.00
CA LEU A 133 -10.64 -19.85 -18.55
C LEU A 133 -11.21 -19.52 -17.16
N ALA A 134 -10.35 -19.00 -16.27
CA ALA A 134 -10.74 -18.44 -14.99
C ALA A 134 -9.93 -17.16 -14.72
N VAL A 135 -10.51 -16.25 -13.94
CA VAL A 135 -9.88 -14.99 -13.55
C VAL A 135 -9.78 -14.88 -12.03
N THR A 136 -8.69 -14.28 -11.56
CA THR A 136 -8.43 -13.99 -10.15
C THR A 136 -7.64 -12.69 -10.02
N GLY A 137 -7.64 -12.08 -8.84
CA GLY A 137 -6.73 -10.99 -8.51
C GLY A 137 -7.29 -10.00 -7.49
N ALA A 138 -6.43 -9.07 -7.08
CA ALA A 138 -6.73 -8.04 -6.08
C ALA A 138 -7.86 -7.08 -6.51
N TRP A 139 -8.27 -7.08 -7.77
CA TRP A 139 -9.37 -6.27 -8.28
C TRP A 139 -10.74 -6.88 -8.01
N GLN A 140 -10.85 -8.15 -7.60
CA GLN A 140 -12.13 -8.84 -7.48
C GLN A 140 -12.86 -8.49 -6.17
N ARG A 141 -12.63 -9.30 -5.13
CA ARG A 141 -13.45 -9.32 -3.90
C ARG A 141 -12.60 -9.07 -2.65
N GLY A 142 -11.44 -8.45 -2.82
CA GLY A 142 -10.54 -8.04 -1.75
C GLY A 142 -9.14 -7.75 -2.28
N VAL A 143 -8.58 -6.63 -1.83
CA VAL A 143 -7.23 -6.20 -2.22
C VAL A 143 -6.11 -6.89 -1.44
N GLY A 144 -6.44 -7.44 -0.26
CA GLY A 144 -5.47 -8.05 0.64
C GLY A 144 -4.97 -9.41 0.15
N VAL A 145 -3.72 -9.75 0.49
CA VAL A 145 -3.09 -11.03 0.14
C VAL A 145 -3.98 -12.25 0.45
N PRO A 146 -4.64 -12.37 1.62
CA PRO A 146 -5.52 -13.51 1.89
C PRO A 146 -6.71 -13.63 0.92
N ALA A 147 -7.29 -12.50 0.52
CA ALA A 147 -8.41 -12.50 -0.44
C ALA A 147 -7.94 -12.91 -1.85
N CYS A 148 -6.76 -12.44 -2.27
CA CYS A 148 -6.13 -12.87 -3.51
C CYS A 148 -5.86 -14.38 -3.51
N ILE A 149 -5.34 -14.93 -2.40
CA ILE A 149 -5.11 -16.37 -2.26
C ILE A 149 -6.43 -17.13 -2.39
N ALA A 150 -7.46 -16.74 -1.63
CA ALA A 150 -8.76 -17.39 -1.67
C ALA A 150 -9.37 -17.38 -3.09
N SER A 151 -9.34 -16.21 -3.75
CA SER A 151 -9.81 -16.07 -5.14
C SER A 151 -9.04 -16.97 -6.11
N ALA A 152 -7.70 -17.02 -5.98
CA ALA A 152 -6.86 -17.83 -6.86
C ALA A 152 -7.10 -19.33 -6.65
N THR A 153 -7.27 -19.77 -5.40
CA THR A 153 -7.62 -21.15 -5.08
C THR A 153 -8.96 -21.54 -5.68
N THR A 154 -9.98 -20.70 -5.57
CA THR A 154 -11.30 -20.95 -6.20
C THR A 154 -11.19 -21.01 -7.72
N ALA A 155 -10.45 -20.10 -8.35
CA ALA A 155 -10.24 -20.10 -9.79
C ALA A 155 -9.55 -21.39 -10.27
N ALA A 156 -8.50 -21.83 -9.57
CA ALA A 156 -7.81 -23.07 -9.88
C ALA A 156 -8.71 -24.31 -9.72
N ALA A 157 -9.51 -24.38 -8.67
CA ALA A 157 -10.43 -25.49 -8.45
C ALA A 157 -11.44 -25.64 -9.59
N ARG A 158 -12.02 -24.52 -10.06
CA ARG A 158 -12.95 -24.52 -11.22
C ARG A 158 -12.32 -25.06 -12.49
N LEU A 159 -11.07 -24.70 -12.76
CA LEU A 159 -10.35 -25.19 -13.95
C LEU A 159 -10.11 -26.70 -13.88
N VAL A 160 -9.78 -27.22 -12.70
CA VAL A 160 -9.56 -28.67 -12.50
C VAL A 160 -10.87 -29.46 -12.62
N GLU A 161 -11.99 -28.91 -12.16
CA GLU A 161 -13.31 -29.54 -12.31
C GLU A 161 -13.78 -29.60 -13.77
N VAL A 162 -13.60 -28.53 -14.55
CA VAL A 162 -13.98 -28.49 -15.98
C VAL A 162 -13.10 -29.39 -16.84
N ALA A 163 -11.86 -29.66 -16.44
CA ALA A 163 -10.95 -30.56 -17.15
C ALA A 163 -11.23 -32.05 -16.91
N ARG A 164 -12.15 -32.40 -15.99
CA ARG A 164 -12.59 -33.76 -15.71
C ARG A 164 -13.87 -34.09 -16.45
#